data_AF-A0A920P5Z8-F1
#
_entry.id   AF-A0A920P5Z8-F1
#
_cell.length_a   1.000
_cell.length_b   1.000
_cell.length_c   1.000
_cell.angle_alpha   90.00
_cell.angle_beta   90.00
_cell.angle_gamma   90.00
#
_symmetry.space_group_name_H-M   'P 1'
#
loop_
_entity.id
_entity.type
_entity.pdbx_description
1 polymer ?
#
loop_
_entity_poly.entity_id
_entity_poly.type
_entity_poly.pdbx_seq_one_letter_code
_entity_poly.pdbx_strand_id
1 'polypeptide(L)'
;MYLLGRRLILSDFMPILEDVGLRVIAANPYEVKLPKDSGTIYIFAVQDHEEHQLTVDSRGELLSETILASRSGDVASDSLNALVLSAGLHWREVDVLRGYLGYAFQIGAIPSRISIRAALIQYPGIARELFELFAIKFDPDSSATKKERLAEIAQRRKAFFRSLRRVSALADDRALRRLEELINVTVRTNFYLHGGSEPTYRSGGVPYISFKFSCRSMEFLQRSRMLYEVWVHSARMEGVHLRGASVARGGIRWSDRPDDYRTEILGLVKTQMVKNAVIVPAGSKGGFVPLLLPGESEARFEEGKKQYETLIRGLLDITDNLVEGKVQTPDRVVAFDGADPYLVVAADKGTAKFSDVANMISTEYGFWLNDAFASGGSNGYDHKAVGITARGAWECVRRHFREMGKDIDSEPFTTVGIGDMSGDVFGNGMLMSEQTQLIAAFDHRHIFIDPDPDPSTSYAERKRLFGMERSSWEDYDRKHLSKGGMVISRGAKEVDLSPEAQEVLGISDEDSESLNGESLVQAVLKAPVELLWNGGIGTFVKATSETDADAGDPPNDLVRVNAPDLR
;
A
#
# COMPACT_ATOMS: atom_id res chain seq x y z
N MET A 1 24.65 -27.80 12.76
CA MET A 1 23.72 -26.87 13.43
C MET A 1 23.62 -27.22 14.91
N TYR A 2 23.59 -26.23 15.80
CA TYR A 2 23.46 -26.44 17.25
C TYR A 2 22.17 -25.81 17.78
N LEU A 3 21.44 -26.55 18.64
CA LEU A 3 20.23 -26.07 19.31
C LEU A 3 20.31 -26.36 20.80
N LEU A 4 20.03 -25.34 21.63
CA LEU A 4 19.94 -25.46 23.08
C LEU A 4 18.47 -25.66 23.49
N GLY A 5 18.18 -26.69 24.29
CA GLY A 5 16.87 -26.95 24.88
C GLY A 5 15.71 -27.19 23.90
N ARG A 6 15.99 -27.36 22.60
CA ARG A 6 14.99 -27.53 21.53
C ARG A 6 15.44 -28.61 20.55
N ARG A 7 14.46 -29.29 19.95
CA ARG A 7 14.69 -30.20 18.81
C ARG A 7 14.42 -29.49 17.49
N LEU A 8 15.15 -29.89 16.47
CA LEU A 8 14.94 -29.41 15.11
C LEU A 8 13.72 -30.09 14.50
N ILE A 9 12.81 -29.29 13.95
CA ILE A 9 11.74 -29.77 13.07
C ILE A 9 12.31 -29.85 11.66
N LEU A 10 12.50 -31.06 11.14
CA LEU A 10 13.13 -31.26 9.83
C LEU A 10 12.28 -30.66 8.70
N SER A 11 10.95 -30.79 8.74
CA SER A 11 10.06 -30.21 7.71
C SER A 11 10.22 -28.71 7.55
N ASP A 12 10.60 -28.00 8.61
CA ASP A 12 10.76 -26.54 8.59
C ASP A 12 12.19 -26.15 8.14
N PHE A 13 13.15 -27.05 8.31
CA PHE A 13 14.57 -26.78 8.08
C PHE A 13 15.09 -27.30 6.73
N MET A 14 14.54 -28.41 6.22
CA MET A 14 14.93 -28.96 4.91
C MET A 14 14.73 -27.94 3.78
N PRO A 15 13.61 -27.18 3.71
CA PRO A 15 13.45 -26.16 2.67
C PRO A 15 14.57 -25.11 2.68
N ILE A 16 15.04 -24.70 3.86
CA ILE A 16 16.14 -23.72 3.97
C ILE A 16 17.44 -24.27 3.35
N LEU A 17 17.73 -25.56 3.56
CA LEU A 17 18.91 -26.21 2.97
C LEU A 17 18.75 -26.38 1.44
N GLU A 18 17.56 -26.74 0.98
CA GLU A 18 17.25 -26.85 -0.44
C GLU A 18 17.36 -25.50 -1.15
N ASP A 19 16.88 -24.43 -0.53
CA ASP A 19 16.92 -23.05 -1.05
C ASP A 19 18.34 -22.49 -1.23
N VAL A 20 19.30 -22.92 -0.39
CA VAL A 20 20.73 -22.59 -0.58
C VAL A 20 21.42 -23.49 -1.60
N GLY A 21 20.68 -24.38 -2.27
CA GLY A 21 21.20 -25.26 -3.33
C GLY A 21 21.75 -26.60 -2.83
N LEU A 22 21.43 -27.00 -1.59
CA LEU A 22 21.87 -28.27 -1.02
C LEU A 22 20.79 -29.35 -1.16
N ARG A 23 21.21 -30.55 -1.52
CA ARG A 23 20.39 -31.76 -1.41
C ARG A 23 20.83 -32.55 -0.19
N VAL A 24 19.90 -32.79 0.74
CA VAL A 24 20.17 -33.49 1.99
C VAL A 24 20.10 -34.99 1.78
N ILE A 25 21.19 -35.70 2.12
CA ILE A 25 21.33 -37.16 2.02
C ILE A 25 20.95 -37.82 3.34
N ALA A 26 21.44 -37.26 4.45
CA ALA A 26 21.18 -37.78 5.79
C ALA A 26 21.23 -36.66 6.84
N ALA A 27 20.51 -36.85 7.94
CA ALA A 27 20.51 -35.96 9.09
C ALA A 27 20.68 -36.77 10.38
N ASN A 28 21.81 -36.59 11.06
CA ASN A 28 22.17 -37.30 12.29
C ASN A 28 22.13 -36.36 13.49
N PRO A 29 21.19 -36.56 14.44
CA PRO A 29 21.17 -35.81 15.70
C PRO A 29 22.09 -36.45 16.75
N TYR A 30 22.89 -35.62 17.42
CA TYR A 30 23.72 -36.00 18.55
C TYR A 30 23.32 -35.17 19.77
N GLU A 31 22.77 -35.81 20.80
CA GLU A 31 22.41 -35.13 22.05
C GLU A 31 23.66 -34.91 22.91
N VAL A 32 23.82 -33.68 23.39
CA VAL A 32 24.93 -33.24 24.23
C VAL A 32 24.37 -32.75 25.56
N LYS A 33 24.84 -33.34 26.66
CA LYS A 33 24.52 -32.88 28.01
C LYS A 33 25.48 -31.78 28.42
N LEU A 34 24.95 -30.62 28.80
CA LEU A 34 25.69 -29.51 29.37
C LEU A 34 25.46 -29.47 30.90
N PRO A 35 26.31 -28.80 31.68
CA PRO A 35 26.20 -28.79 33.14
C PRO A 35 24.86 -28.25 33.69
N LYS A 36 24.15 -27.42 32.93
CA LYS A 36 22.86 -26.82 33.32
C LYS A 36 21.74 -27.03 32.29
N ASP A 37 22.04 -27.57 31.12
CA ASP A 37 21.13 -27.67 29.98
C ASP A 37 21.39 -28.93 29.15
N SER A 38 20.54 -29.19 28.16
CA SER A 38 20.83 -30.12 27.07
C SER A 38 20.80 -29.39 25.74
N GLY A 39 21.64 -29.83 24.80
CA GLY A 39 21.62 -29.36 23.43
C GLY A 39 21.69 -30.52 22.45
N THR A 40 21.36 -30.26 21.20
CA THR A 40 21.49 -31.24 20.11
C THR A 40 22.33 -30.65 19.00
N ILE A 41 23.34 -31.41 18.56
CA ILE A 41 24.13 -31.12 17.38
C ILE A 41 23.54 -31.93 16.23
N TYR A 42 23.07 -31.25 15.19
CA TYR A 42 22.63 -31.89 13.95
C TYR A 42 23.73 -31.82 12.92
N ILE A 43 24.13 -32.99 12.42
CA ILE A 43 25.07 -33.16 11.31
C ILE A 43 24.28 -33.57 10.07
N PHE A 44 24.41 -32.81 9.00
CA PHE A 44 23.79 -33.10 7.72
C PHE A 44 24.85 -33.57 6.73
N ALA A 45 24.60 -34.71 6.09
CA ALA A 45 25.32 -35.10 4.89
C ALA A 45 24.56 -34.49 3.71
N VAL A 46 25.26 -33.68 2.91
CA VAL A 46 24.68 -32.90 1.81
C VAL A 46 25.52 -33.04 0.54
N GLN A 47 24.89 -32.85 -0.61
CA GLN A 47 25.50 -32.75 -1.94
C GLN A 47 24.84 -31.61 -2.70
N ASP A 48 25.34 -31.27 -3.90
CA ASP A 48 24.62 -30.36 -4.78
C ASP A 48 23.48 -31.06 -5.54
N HIS A 49 22.75 -30.31 -6.37
CA HIS A 49 21.64 -30.83 -7.16
C HIS A 49 22.09 -31.77 -8.29
N GLU A 50 23.37 -31.76 -8.68
CA GLU A 50 23.96 -32.65 -9.68
C GLU A 50 24.58 -33.91 -9.04
N GLU A 51 24.37 -34.11 -7.74
CA GLU A 51 24.92 -35.24 -6.96
C GLU A 51 26.45 -35.22 -6.83
N HIS A 52 27.07 -34.04 -6.98
CA HIS A 52 28.49 -33.86 -6.73
C HIS A 52 28.78 -33.46 -5.29
N GLN A 53 30.01 -33.77 -4.85
CA GLN A 53 30.53 -33.26 -3.57
C GLN A 53 30.72 -31.75 -3.66
N LEU A 54 30.22 -31.06 -2.64
CA LEU A 54 30.35 -29.61 -2.52
C LEU A 54 31.81 -29.23 -2.31
N THR A 55 32.30 -28.29 -3.11
CA THR A 55 33.58 -27.62 -2.82
C THR A 55 33.30 -26.50 -1.80
N VAL A 56 33.42 -26.81 -0.51
CA VAL A 56 33.09 -25.88 0.59
C VAL A 56 34.29 -24.99 0.98
N ASP A 57 35.49 -25.31 0.51
CA ASP A 57 36.69 -24.50 0.75
C ASP A 57 36.44 -23.07 0.28
N SER A 58 36.40 -22.12 1.22
CA SER A 58 36.06 -20.69 1.11
C SER A 58 34.59 -20.24 1.21
N ARG A 59 33.59 -21.13 1.23
CA ARG A 59 32.14 -20.73 1.27
C ARG A 59 31.35 -21.21 2.49
N GLY A 60 31.97 -21.98 3.39
CA GLY A 60 31.29 -22.55 4.56
C GLY A 60 30.71 -21.51 5.52
N GLU A 61 31.41 -20.39 5.73
CA GLU A 61 30.94 -19.31 6.61
C GLU A 61 29.71 -18.60 6.02
N LEU A 62 29.78 -18.17 4.76
CA LEU A 62 28.66 -17.58 4.02
C LEU A 62 27.42 -18.49 4.05
N LEU A 63 27.61 -19.80 3.86
CA LEU A 63 26.52 -20.77 3.91
C LEU A 63 25.90 -20.84 5.30
N SER A 64 26.72 -20.91 6.35
CA SER A 64 26.27 -20.96 7.74
C SER A 64 25.48 -19.69 8.11
N GLU A 65 26.00 -18.52 7.77
CA GLU A 65 25.33 -17.23 7.99
C GLU A 65 24.00 -17.15 7.26
N THR A 66 23.94 -17.59 6.01
CA THR A 66 22.71 -17.59 5.21
C THR A 66 21.64 -18.49 5.84
N ILE A 67 22.02 -19.71 6.25
CA ILE A 67 21.08 -20.65 6.88
C ILE A 67 20.54 -20.05 8.19
N LEU A 68 21.38 -19.39 8.98
CA LEU A 68 20.97 -18.72 10.22
C LEU A 68 20.06 -17.53 9.93
N ALA A 69 20.40 -16.69 8.96
CA ALA A 69 19.59 -15.54 8.53
C ALA A 69 18.20 -15.99 8.06
N SER A 70 18.11 -16.96 7.15
CA SER A 70 16.84 -17.51 6.66
C SER A 70 16.01 -18.12 7.79
N ARG A 71 16.65 -18.86 8.70
CA ARG A 71 15.97 -19.46 9.86
C ARG A 71 15.41 -18.40 10.82
N SER A 72 16.15 -17.32 11.04
CA SER A 72 15.69 -16.20 11.88
C SER A 72 14.63 -15.33 11.23
N GLY A 73 14.41 -15.51 9.92
CA GLY A 73 13.47 -14.72 9.12
C GLY A 73 14.06 -13.40 8.63
N ASP A 74 15.37 -13.19 8.73
CA ASP A 74 16.05 -11.96 8.31
C ASP A 74 16.08 -11.78 6.80
N VAL A 75 16.00 -12.90 6.08
CA VAL A 75 15.93 -12.99 4.63
C VAL A 75 14.90 -14.06 4.25
N ALA A 76 14.27 -13.90 3.10
CA ALA A 76 13.35 -14.91 2.59
C ALA A 76 14.11 -16.23 2.31
N SER A 77 13.49 -17.35 2.68
CA SER A 77 13.92 -18.68 2.23
C SER A 77 13.31 -18.92 0.85
N ASP A 78 14.12 -18.72 -0.18
CA ASP A 78 13.78 -19.05 -1.56
C ASP A 78 15.03 -19.44 -2.37
N SER A 79 14.82 -19.96 -3.57
CA SER A 79 15.87 -20.50 -4.43
C SER A 79 16.99 -19.51 -4.82
N LEU A 80 16.80 -18.19 -4.65
CA LEU A 80 17.89 -17.23 -4.88
C LEU A 80 19.06 -17.44 -3.91
N ASN A 81 18.80 -18.01 -2.72
CA ASN A 81 19.84 -18.26 -1.74
C ASN A 81 20.92 -19.23 -2.26
N ALA A 82 20.63 -20.02 -3.31
CA ALA A 82 21.62 -20.82 -4.02
C ALA A 82 22.78 -19.99 -4.61
N LEU A 83 22.59 -18.69 -4.85
CA LEU A 83 23.64 -17.77 -5.29
C LEU A 83 24.77 -17.62 -4.26
N VAL A 84 24.53 -17.95 -2.99
CA VAL A 84 25.58 -17.99 -1.98
C VAL A 84 26.61 -19.06 -2.35
N LEU A 85 26.15 -20.25 -2.73
CA LEU A 85 27.02 -21.35 -3.11
C LEU A 85 27.44 -21.32 -4.58
N SER A 86 26.67 -20.77 -5.51
CA SER A 86 27.03 -20.76 -6.93
C SER A 86 27.80 -19.50 -7.31
N ALA A 87 27.34 -18.32 -6.86
CA ALA A 87 27.96 -17.03 -7.15
C ALA A 87 28.90 -16.53 -6.05
N GLY A 88 28.96 -17.17 -4.88
CA GLY A 88 29.81 -16.73 -3.76
C GLY A 88 29.45 -15.35 -3.23
N LEU A 89 28.15 -15.02 -3.27
CA LEU A 89 27.60 -13.78 -2.73
C LEU A 89 27.22 -13.98 -1.26
N HIS A 90 27.34 -12.94 -0.45
CA HIS A 90 26.78 -12.94 0.90
C HIS A 90 25.24 -12.79 0.84
N TRP A 91 24.49 -13.33 1.81
CA TRP A 91 23.02 -13.38 1.74
C TRP A 91 22.36 -11.99 1.62
N ARG A 92 22.97 -10.96 2.22
CA ARG A 92 22.53 -9.55 2.06
C ARG A 92 22.70 -9.02 0.64
N GLU A 93 23.73 -9.48 -0.07
CA GLU A 93 24.00 -9.13 -1.47
C GLU A 93 22.99 -9.83 -2.39
N VAL A 94 22.67 -11.09 -2.08
CA VAL A 94 21.55 -11.80 -2.70
C VAL A 94 20.23 -11.07 -2.44
N ASP A 95 20.03 -10.52 -1.23
CA ASP A 95 18.82 -9.79 -0.87
C ASP A 95 18.70 -8.42 -1.57
N VAL A 96 19.82 -7.78 -1.92
CA VAL A 96 19.82 -6.62 -2.84
C VAL A 96 19.21 -7.03 -4.18
N LEU A 97 19.68 -8.14 -4.77
CA LEU A 97 19.13 -8.64 -6.02
C LEU A 97 17.65 -9.00 -5.86
N ARG A 98 17.26 -9.63 -4.75
CA ARG A 98 15.86 -9.95 -4.41
C ARG A 98 14.98 -8.69 -4.37
N GLY A 99 15.47 -7.60 -3.79
CA GLY A 99 14.77 -6.32 -3.78
C GLY A 99 14.53 -5.76 -5.19
N TYR A 100 15.54 -5.81 -6.06
CA TYR A 100 15.39 -5.41 -7.47
C TYR A 100 14.41 -6.30 -8.23
N LEU A 101 14.41 -7.61 -7.97
CA LEU A 101 13.45 -8.55 -8.56
C LEU A 101 12.00 -8.23 -8.16
N GLY A 102 11.77 -7.97 -6.88
CA GLY A 102 10.44 -7.59 -6.36
C GLY A 102 9.93 -6.32 -7.05
N TYR A 103 10.78 -5.30 -7.15
CA TYR A 103 10.41 -4.07 -7.85
C TYR A 103 10.20 -4.27 -9.35
N ALA A 104 11.09 -5.01 -10.03
CA ALA A 104 10.98 -5.32 -11.47
C ALA A 104 9.64 -5.99 -11.80
N PHE A 105 9.17 -6.87 -10.93
CA PHE A 105 7.87 -7.52 -11.04
C PHE A 105 6.73 -6.51 -10.87
N GLN A 106 6.76 -5.69 -9.82
CA GLN A 106 5.72 -4.67 -9.55
C GLN A 106 5.58 -3.61 -10.65
N ILE A 107 6.65 -3.30 -11.39
CA ILE A 107 6.60 -2.35 -12.52
C ILE A 107 6.22 -3.03 -13.86
N GLY A 108 6.00 -4.34 -13.86
CA GLY A 108 5.70 -5.12 -15.06
C GLY A 108 6.88 -5.25 -16.03
N ALA A 109 8.12 -5.01 -15.58
CA ALA A 109 9.31 -5.19 -16.42
C ALA A 109 9.63 -6.67 -16.66
N ILE A 110 9.12 -7.54 -15.78
CA ILE A 110 9.28 -9.00 -15.86
C ILE A 110 7.92 -9.68 -15.58
N PRO A 111 7.62 -10.80 -16.26
CA PRO A 111 6.28 -11.41 -16.22
C PRO A 111 6.03 -12.29 -14.97
N SER A 112 7.09 -12.71 -14.26
CA SER A 112 6.98 -13.61 -13.12
C SER A 112 8.17 -13.46 -12.17
N ARG A 113 7.90 -13.59 -10.86
CA ARG A 113 8.94 -13.66 -9.82
C ARG A 113 9.78 -14.94 -9.93
N ILE A 114 9.24 -16.03 -10.46
CA ILE A 114 9.92 -17.34 -10.47
C ILE A 114 10.94 -17.44 -11.61
N SER A 115 10.56 -17.04 -12.83
CA SER A 115 11.39 -17.26 -14.02
C SER A 115 12.75 -16.56 -13.93
N ILE A 116 12.79 -15.36 -13.38
CA ILE A 116 14.03 -14.59 -13.28
C ILE A 116 14.99 -15.11 -12.19
N ARG A 117 14.45 -15.73 -11.13
CA ARG A 117 15.29 -16.41 -10.12
C ARG A 117 16.06 -17.55 -10.77
N ALA A 118 15.35 -18.35 -11.57
CA ALA A 118 15.97 -19.44 -12.32
C ALA A 118 17.08 -18.93 -13.26
N ALA A 119 16.87 -17.80 -13.95
CA ALA A 119 17.90 -17.18 -14.78
C ALA A 119 19.15 -16.79 -13.99
N LEU A 120 19.00 -16.12 -12.83
CA LEU A 120 20.15 -15.73 -12.00
C LEU A 120 20.91 -16.95 -11.47
N ILE A 121 20.20 -18.00 -11.06
CA ILE A 121 20.80 -19.25 -10.57
C ILE A 121 21.54 -19.99 -11.69
N GLN A 122 20.96 -20.00 -12.90
CA GLN A 122 21.59 -20.63 -14.08
C GLN A 122 22.85 -19.88 -14.52
N TYR A 123 22.91 -18.56 -14.34
CA TYR A 123 24.03 -17.72 -14.73
C TYR A 123 24.65 -16.98 -13.51
N PRO A 124 25.27 -17.71 -12.56
CA PRO A 124 25.72 -17.13 -11.29
C PRO A 124 26.81 -16.07 -11.45
N GLY A 125 27.64 -16.17 -12.48
CA GLY A 125 28.62 -15.13 -12.82
C GLY A 125 27.96 -13.80 -13.19
N ILE A 126 26.82 -13.84 -13.89
CA ILE A 126 26.04 -12.63 -14.23
C ILE A 126 25.38 -12.06 -12.98
N ALA A 127 24.88 -12.89 -12.07
CA ALA A 127 24.34 -12.44 -10.78
C ALA A 127 25.39 -11.67 -9.96
N ARG A 128 26.64 -12.18 -9.91
CA ARG A 128 27.77 -11.48 -9.29
C ARG A 128 28.08 -10.15 -9.99
N GLU A 129 28.16 -10.13 -11.32
CA GLU A 129 28.40 -8.90 -12.09
C GLU A 129 27.32 -7.82 -11.81
N LEU A 130 26.05 -8.21 -11.65
CA LEU A 130 24.97 -7.30 -11.28
C LEU A 130 25.19 -6.67 -9.89
N PHE A 131 25.56 -7.48 -8.90
CA PHE A 131 25.87 -6.95 -7.57
C PHE A 131 27.14 -6.07 -7.59
N GLU A 132 28.17 -6.43 -8.35
CA GLU A 132 29.37 -5.59 -8.51
C GLU A 132 29.03 -4.20 -9.08
N LEU A 133 28.12 -4.13 -10.08
CA LEU A 133 27.63 -2.85 -10.60
C LEU A 133 26.95 -2.00 -9.52
N PHE A 134 26.17 -2.64 -8.65
CA PHE A 134 25.53 -1.98 -7.51
C PHE A 134 26.58 -1.49 -6.50
N ALA A 135 27.53 -2.34 -6.12
CA ALA A 135 28.54 -2.03 -5.13
C ALA A 135 29.46 -0.88 -5.56
N ILE A 136 29.99 -0.92 -6.79
CA ILE A 136 30.82 0.16 -7.35
C ILE A 136 30.09 1.51 -7.29
N LYS A 137 28.77 1.48 -7.53
CA LYS A 137 27.95 2.68 -7.54
C LYS A 137 27.75 3.26 -6.14
N PHE A 138 27.44 2.43 -5.15
CA PHE A 138 26.90 2.90 -3.88
C PHE A 138 27.80 2.71 -2.66
N ASP A 139 28.89 1.94 -2.75
CA ASP A 139 29.79 1.70 -1.62
C ASP A 139 30.44 3.03 -1.16
N PRO A 140 30.09 3.57 0.03
CA PRO A 140 30.60 4.85 0.49
C PRO A 140 32.09 4.79 0.87
N ASP A 141 32.65 3.61 1.10
CA ASP A 141 34.04 3.44 1.55
C ASP A 141 35.02 3.49 0.36
N SER A 142 34.52 3.43 -0.87
CA SER A 142 35.32 3.67 -2.08
C SER A 142 35.75 5.14 -2.20
N SER A 143 37.05 5.34 -2.41
CA SER A 143 37.67 6.67 -2.62
C SER A 143 37.33 7.31 -3.97
N ALA A 144 36.66 6.60 -4.87
CA ALA A 144 36.31 7.09 -6.19
C ALA A 144 35.24 8.19 -6.14
N THR A 145 35.45 9.25 -6.91
CA THR A 145 34.45 10.30 -7.14
C THR A 145 33.23 9.75 -7.89
N LYS A 146 32.09 10.45 -7.81
CA LYS A 146 30.87 10.06 -8.57
C LYS A 146 31.15 9.89 -10.07
N LYS A 147 32.03 10.71 -10.65
CA LYS A 147 32.40 10.63 -12.07
C LYS A 147 33.21 9.37 -12.38
N GLU A 148 34.16 9.02 -11.52
CA GLU A 148 34.98 7.80 -11.67
C GLU A 148 34.13 6.54 -11.51
N ARG A 149 33.23 6.51 -10.53
CA ARG A 149 32.26 5.41 -10.36
C ARG A 149 31.42 5.20 -11.62
N LEU A 150 30.88 6.27 -12.20
CA LEU A 150 30.10 6.18 -13.44
C LEU A 150 30.94 5.69 -14.63
N ALA A 151 32.22 6.09 -14.70
CA ALA A 151 33.13 5.61 -15.74
C ALA A 151 33.44 4.11 -15.57
N GLU A 152 33.68 3.65 -14.34
CA GLU A 152 33.90 2.23 -14.05
C GLU A 152 32.65 1.39 -14.31
N ILE A 153 31.47 1.86 -13.89
CA ILE A 153 30.18 1.24 -14.22
C ILE A 153 30.03 1.10 -15.73
N ALA A 154 30.31 2.15 -16.51
CA ALA A 154 30.23 2.08 -17.97
C ALA A 154 31.19 1.01 -18.57
N GLN A 155 32.35 0.77 -17.97
CA GLN A 155 33.26 -0.30 -18.36
C GLN A 155 32.74 -1.68 -17.96
N ARG A 156 32.27 -1.85 -16.72
CA ARG A 156 31.73 -3.11 -16.20
C ARG A 156 30.46 -3.54 -16.92
N ARG A 157 29.60 -2.58 -17.29
CA ARG A 157 28.42 -2.83 -18.15
C ARG A 157 28.80 -3.44 -19.50
N LYS A 158 29.91 -3.01 -20.12
CA LYS A 158 30.38 -3.65 -21.37
C LYS A 158 30.79 -5.11 -21.14
N ALA A 159 31.36 -5.44 -19.98
CA ALA A 159 31.67 -6.83 -19.62
C ALA A 159 30.37 -7.62 -19.42
N PHE A 160 29.42 -7.10 -18.66
CA PHE A 160 28.10 -7.68 -18.46
C PHE A 160 27.38 -7.99 -19.78
N PHE A 161 27.33 -7.04 -20.72
CA PHE A 161 26.72 -7.28 -22.04
C PHE A 161 27.46 -8.32 -22.90
N ARG A 162 28.75 -8.58 -22.63
CA ARG A 162 29.46 -9.72 -23.24
C ARG A 162 29.09 -11.03 -22.57
N SER A 163 28.99 -11.06 -21.25
CA SER A 163 28.55 -12.24 -20.48
C SER A 163 27.16 -12.69 -20.89
N LEU A 164 26.25 -11.75 -21.19
CA LEU A 164 24.91 -12.05 -21.71
C LEU A 164 24.90 -12.83 -23.04
N ARG A 165 25.98 -12.81 -23.83
CA ARG A 165 26.04 -13.62 -25.08
C ARG A 165 26.02 -15.12 -24.83
N ARG A 166 26.27 -15.56 -23.60
CA ARG A 166 26.21 -16.96 -23.18
C ARG A 166 24.81 -17.38 -22.71
N VAL A 167 23.89 -16.42 -22.57
CA VAL A 167 22.50 -16.69 -22.17
C VAL A 167 21.73 -17.19 -23.38
N SER A 168 21.25 -18.43 -23.30
CA SER A 168 20.61 -19.11 -24.43
C SER A 168 19.15 -18.70 -24.62
N ALA A 169 18.42 -18.52 -23.51
CA ALA A 169 17.01 -18.14 -23.55
C ALA A 169 16.83 -16.62 -23.64
N LEU A 170 16.05 -16.17 -24.63
CA LEU A 170 15.77 -14.76 -24.84
C LEU A 170 15.03 -14.10 -23.67
N ALA A 171 14.16 -14.86 -22.99
CA ALA A 171 13.44 -14.35 -21.82
C ALA A 171 14.41 -14.01 -20.68
N ASP A 172 15.40 -14.86 -20.45
CA ASP A 172 16.43 -14.67 -19.42
C ASP A 172 17.35 -13.49 -19.76
N ASP A 173 17.80 -13.38 -21.01
CA ASP A 173 18.61 -12.23 -21.47
C ASP A 173 17.86 -10.91 -21.26
N ARG A 174 16.57 -10.85 -21.64
CA ARG A 174 15.74 -9.66 -21.42
C ARG A 174 15.61 -9.35 -19.94
N ALA A 175 15.33 -10.35 -19.11
CA ALA A 175 15.14 -10.19 -17.68
C ALA A 175 16.41 -9.66 -16.98
N LEU A 176 17.57 -10.23 -17.29
CA LEU A 176 18.86 -9.80 -16.74
C LEU A 176 19.22 -8.37 -17.19
N ARG A 177 18.92 -7.99 -18.44
CA ARG A 177 19.08 -6.60 -18.91
C ARG A 177 18.20 -5.62 -18.14
N ARG A 178 16.97 -6.00 -17.77
CA ARG A 178 16.08 -5.14 -16.99
C ARG A 178 16.60 -4.92 -15.57
N LEU A 179 17.22 -5.92 -14.95
CA LEU A 179 17.85 -5.74 -13.64
C LEU A 179 19.05 -4.81 -13.70
N GLU A 180 19.89 -4.96 -14.72
CA GLU A 180 21.00 -4.03 -14.98
C GLU A 180 20.48 -2.60 -15.14
N GLU A 181 19.44 -2.41 -15.94
CA GLU A 181 18.81 -1.09 -16.17
C GLU A 181 18.29 -0.48 -14.86
N LEU A 182 17.64 -1.28 -14.00
CA LEU A 182 17.16 -0.84 -12.68
C LEU A 182 18.30 -0.39 -11.75
N ILE A 183 19.38 -1.16 -11.66
CA ILE A 183 20.57 -0.77 -10.90
C ILE A 183 21.16 0.54 -11.47
N ASN A 184 21.19 0.66 -12.80
CA ASN A 184 21.70 1.84 -13.48
C ASN A 184 20.85 3.10 -13.21
N VAL A 185 19.52 3.00 -13.08
CA VAL A 185 18.64 4.15 -12.79
C VAL A 185 18.38 4.40 -11.30
N THR A 186 18.89 3.54 -10.42
CA THR A 186 18.87 3.78 -8.97
C THR A 186 19.78 4.98 -8.63
N VAL A 187 19.31 5.88 -7.77
CA VAL A 187 20.05 7.11 -7.40
C VAL A 187 20.47 7.15 -5.94
N ARG A 188 19.82 6.38 -5.06
CA ARG A 188 20.16 6.25 -3.62
C ARG A 188 19.77 4.87 -3.10
N THR A 189 20.47 4.42 -2.06
CA THR A 189 20.14 3.21 -1.29
C THR A 189 20.66 3.35 0.15
N ASN A 190 20.00 2.70 1.10
CA ASN A 190 20.43 2.63 2.51
C ASN A 190 21.24 1.35 2.83
N PHE A 191 21.57 0.52 1.82
CA PHE A 191 22.25 -0.76 2.06
C PHE A 191 23.49 -0.62 2.95
N TYR A 192 24.34 0.37 2.66
CA TYR A 192 25.58 0.64 3.42
C TYR A 192 25.40 1.47 4.69
N LEU A 193 24.29 2.22 4.81
CA LEU A 193 23.92 2.90 6.05
C LEU A 193 23.74 1.87 7.17
N HIS A 194 23.08 0.76 6.87
CA HIS A 194 22.84 -0.33 7.80
C HIS A 194 23.87 -1.46 7.67
N GLY A 195 25.15 -1.10 7.53
CA GLY A 195 26.28 -2.04 7.62
C GLY A 195 26.59 -2.89 6.38
N GLY A 196 25.84 -2.73 5.28
CA GLY A 196 26.08 -3.45 4.04
C GLY A 196 25.81 -4.95 4.20
N SER A 197 26.85 -5.76 4.06
CA SER A 197 26.75 -7.22 4.19
C SER A 197 26.47 -7.67 5.63
N GLU A 198 26.85 -6.90 6.65
CA GLU A 198 26.52 -7.20 8.04
C GLU A 198 25.46 -6.21 8.56
N PRO A 199 24.19 -6.59 8.69
CA PRO A 199 23.13 -5.66 9.04
C PRO A 199 23.26 -5.16 10.48
N THR A 200 23.48 -3.86 10.66
CA THR A 200 23.64 -3.21 11.98
C THR A 200 22.33 -2.66 12.56
N TYR A 201 21.27 -2.58 11.75
CA TYR A 201 19.98 -2.04 12.15
C TYR A 201 18.82 -2.90 11.62
N ARG A 202 17.72 -2.93 12.37
CA ARG A 202 16.52 -3.72 12.09
C ARG A 202 15.27 -2.89 12.38
N SER A 203 14.25 -3.04 11.54
CA SER A 203 12.91 -2.49 11.77
C SER A 203 11.87 -3.54 11.37
N GLY A 204 10.70 -3.54 12.03
CA GLY A 204 9.70 -4.59 11.82
C GLY A 204 10.20 -6.01 12.13
N GLY A 205 11.28 -6.12 12.92
CA GLY A 205 11.92 -7.38 13.32
C GLY A 205 13.04 -7.89 12.41
N VAL A 206 13.26 -7.28 11.25
CA VAL A 206 14.19 -7.78 10.22
C VAL A 206 15.02 -6.65 9.59
N PRO A 207 16.14 -6.96 8.92
CA PRO A 207 16.83 -5.99 8.07
C PRO A 207 15.96 -5.59 6.87
N TYR A 208 16.21 -4.39 6.35
CA TYR A 208 15.51 -3.87 5.18
C TYR A 208 16.47 -3.10 4.27
N ILE A 209 16.06 -2.91 3.01
CA ILE A 209 16.84 -2.21 1.98
C ILE A 209 15.89 -1.31 1.19
N SER A 210 16.31 -0.07 0.97
CA SER A 210 15.58 0.92 0.21
C SER A 210 16.35 1.29 -1.05
N PHE A 211 15.60 1.53 -2.14
CA PHE A 211 16.13 1.93 -3.43
C PHE A 211 15.31 3.10 -3.97
N LYS A 212 15.97 4.20 -4.31
CA LYS A 212 15.33 5.34 -4.98
C LYS A 212 15.63 5.28 -6.47
N PHE A 213 14.61 5.26 -7.31
CA PHE A 213 14.72 5.17 -8.76
C PHE A 213 14.43 6.51 -9.44
N SER A 214 15.24 6.88 -10.43
CA SER A 214 14.94 7.98 -11.35
C SER A 214 14.01 7.52 -12.46
N CYS A 215 12.70 7.81 -12.33
CA CYS A 215 11.68 7.27 -13.23
C CYS A 215 11.78 7.77 -14.66
N ARG A 216 12.32 8.98 -14.85
CA ARG A 216 12.49 9.58 -16.19
C ARG A 216 13.61 8.91 -17.01
N SER A 217 14.40 8.05 -16.40
CA SER A 217 15.60 7.45 -17.01
C SER A 217 15.38 6.04 -17.56
N MET A 218 14.19 5.44 -17.38
CA MET A 218 13.84 4.08 -17.83
C MET A 218 12.46 4.08 -18.50
N GLU A 219 12.32 3.45 -19.66
CA GLU A 219 11.07 3.47 -20.45
C GLU A 219 9.84 2.97 -19.66
N PHE A 220 9.98 1.86 -18.91
CA PHE A 220 8.91 1.31 -18.08
C PHE A 220 8.43 2.30 -17.01
N LEU A 221 9.35 3.06 -16.42
CA LEU A 221 9.04 4.03 -15.39
C LEU A 221 8.58 5.37 -15.97
N GLN A 222 9.02 5.76 -17.17
CA GLN A 222 8.57 6.99 -17.83
C GLN A 222 7.05 7.02 -18.02
N ARG A 223 6.42 5.86 -18.25
CA ARG A 223 4.96 5.72 -18.38
C ARG A 223 4.20 6.11 -17.11
N SER A 224 4.84 6.05 -15.94
CA SER A 224 4.25 6.51 -14.68
C SER A 224 4.11 8.03 -14.59
N ARG A 225 4.91 8.78 -15.38
CA ARG A 225 5.11 10.24 -15.27
C ARG A 225 5.61 10.71 -13.89
N MET A 226 6.14 9.80 -13.08
CA MET A 226 6.73 10.14 -11.79
C MET A 226 8.14 10.72 -11.96
N LEU A 227 8.59 11.46 -10.94
CA LEU A 227 9.97 11.93 -10.83
C LEU A 227 10.83 10.85 -10.16
N TYR A 228 10.37 10.37 -9.00
CA TYR A 228 11.03 9.32 -8.22
C TYR A 228 10.04 8.27 -7.73
N GLU A 229 10.53 7.05 -7.63
CA GLU A 229 9.90 5.97 -6.88
C GLU A 229 10.89 5.45 -5.85
N VAL A 230 10.46 5.35 -4.59
CA VAL A 230 11.25 4.71 -3.54
C VAL A 230 10.64 3.36 -3.24
N TRP A 231 11.41 2.30 -3.43
CA TRP A 231 11.07 0.93 -3.07
C TRP A 231 11.72 0.59 -1.73
N VAL A 232 10.97 0.00 -0.81
CA VAL A 232 11.48 -0.52 0.47
C VAL A 232 11.18 -2.01 0.53
N HIS A 233 12.23 -2.80 0.73
CA HIS A 233 12.20 -4.26 0.70
C HIS A 233 12.69 -4.83 2.02
N SER A 234 12.03 -5.88 2.50
CA SER A 234 12.48 -6.72 3.61
C SER A 234 11.86 -8.11 3.48
N ALA A 235 12.30 -9.05 4.30
CA ALA A 235 11.70 -10.38 4.37
C ALA A 235 10.23 -10.38 4.85
N ARG A 236 9.74 -9.28 5.43
CA ARG A 236 8.40 -9.18 6.03
C ARG A 236 7.47 -8.18 5.36
N MET A 237 7.99 -7.29 4.52
CA MET A 237 7.23 -6.22 3.89
C MET A 237 7.90 -5.76 2.60
N GLU A 238 7.06 -5.49 1.60
CA GLU A 238 7.42 -4.71 0.42
C GLU A 238 6.58 -3.42 0.40
N GLY A 239 7.20 -2.29 0.04
CA GLY A 239 6.51 -1.02 -0.03
C GLY A 239 7.08 -0.09 -1.09
N VAL A 240 6.25 0.84 -1.55
CA VAL A 240 6.60 1.82 -2.58
C VAL A 240 6.08 3.21 -2.20
N HIS A 241 6.84 4.25 -2.52
CA HIS A 241 6.39 5.63 -2.52
C HIS A 241 6.67 6.28 -3.87
N LEU A 242 5.61 6.70 -4.55
CA LEU A 242 5.61 7.32 -5.87
C LEU A 242 5.52 8.84 -5.72
N ARG A 243 6.39 9.58 -6.41
CA ARG A 243 6.44 11.04 -6.28
C ARG A 243 6.60 11.74 -7.63
N GLY A 244 5.67 12.65 -7.95
CA GLY A 244 5.65 13.38 -9.23
C GLY A 244 6.56 14.61 -9.32
N ALA A 245 6.97 15.20 -8.19
CA ALA A 245 7.85 16.39 -8.14
C ALA A 245 8.65 16.44 -6.83
N SER A 246 9.63 17.34 -6.74
CA SER A 246 10.44 17.51 -5.52
C SER A 246 9.61 17.88 -4.29
N VAL A 247 8.50 18.61 -4.48
CA VAL A 247 7.52 18.92 -3.44
C VAL A 247 6.19 18.28 -3.84
N ALA A 248 5.77 17.28 -3.08
CA ALA A 248 4.56 16.51 -3.34
C ALA A 248 4.01 15.92 -2.04
N ARG A 249 2.72 15.64 -1.99
CA ARG A 249 2.04 15.07 -0.82
C ARG A 249 1.05 13.99 -1.23
N GLY A 250 0.92 12.98 -0.37
CA GLY A 250 -0.20 12.06 -0.36
C GLY A 250 -0.02 10.92 0.63
N GLY A 251 -1.10 10.15 0.75
CA GLY A 251 -1.22 9.11 1.78
C GLY A 251 -0.44 7.84 1.51
N ILE A 252 -0.18 7.09 2.57
CA ILE A 252 0.39 5.74 2.54
C ILE A 252 -0.72 4.72 2.79
N ARG A 253 -0.93 3.80 1.85
CA ARG A 253 -1.98 2.78 1.94
C ARG A 253 -1.43 1.44 2.41
N TRP A 254 -2.16 0.77 3.29
CA TRP A 254 -1.95 -0.66 3.50
C TRP A 254 -2.76 -1.43 2.45
N SER A 255 -2.06 -2.08 1.52
CA SER A 255 -2.67 -2.90 0.46
C SER A 255 -2.71 -4.38 0.85
N ASP A 256 -3.77 -5.06 0.41
CA ASP A 256 -3.96 -6.50 0.47
C ASP A 256 -3.65 -7.19 -0.88
N ARG A 257 -3.04 -6.47 -1.82
CA ARG A 257 -2.74 -6.91 -3.20
C ARG A 257 -1.23 -7.15 -3.44
N PRO A 258 -0.64 -8.26 -2.95
CA PRO A 258 0.81 -8.48 -3.04
C PRO A 258 1.38 -8.51 -4.46
N ASP A 259 0.55 -8.83 -5.46
CA ASP A 259 1.00 -9.00 -6.83
C ASP A 259 0.95 -7.71 -7.68
N ASP A 260 0.13 -6.73 -7.32
CA ASP A 260 -0.04 -5.51 -8.13
C ASP A 260 -0.36 -4.24 -7.34
N TYR A 261 -0.08 -4.19 -6.03
CA TYR A 261 -0.31 -2.99 -5.23
C TYR A 261 0.41 -1.75 -5.77
N ARG A 262 1.56 -1.84 -6.44
CA ARG A 262 2.17 -0.66 -7.09
C ARG A 262 1.22 -0.06 -8.14
N THR A 263 0.52 -0.89 -8.91
CA THR A 263 -0.46 -0.45 -9.90
C THR A 263 -1.65 0.23 -9.22
N GLU A 264 -2.13 -0.32 -8.09
CA GLU A 264 -3.12 0.34 -7.23
C GLU A 264 -2.64 1.72 -6.78
N ILE A 265 -1.43 1.82 -6.21
CA ILE A 265 -0.86 3.09 -5.73
C ILE A 265 -0.68 4.08 -6.89
N LEU A 266 -0.21 3.65 -8.06
CA LEU A 266 -0.06 4.50 -9.23
C LEU A 266 -1.39 5.06 -9.72
N GLY A 267 -2.45 4.25 -9.70
CA GLY A 267 -3.83 4.71 -9.98
C GLY A 267 -4.24 5.82 -9.02
N LEU A 268 -3.98 5.65 -7.73
CA LEU A 268 -4.31 6.64 -6.69
C LEU A 268 -3.50 7.95 -6.84
N VAL A 269 -2.21 7.89 -7.21
CA VAL A 269 -1.42 9.11 -7.48
C VAL A 269 -2.05 9.91 -8.62
N LYS A 270 -2.46 9.25 -9.71
CA LYS A 270 -3.04 9.93 -10.87
C LYS A 270 -4.32 10.67 -10.49
N THR A 271 -5.19 10.04 -9.72
CA THR A 271 -6.41 10.69 -9.17
C THR A 271 -6.05 11.84 -8.23
N GLN A 272 -5.02 11.69 -7.39
CA GLN A 272 -4.55 12.74 -6.49
C GLN A 272 -3.97 13.95 -7.26
N MET A 273 -3.27 13.72 -8.37
CA MET A 273 -2.74 14.79 -9.22
C MET A 273 -3.86 15.63 -9.85
N VAL A 274 -4.96 14.99 -10.27
CA VAL A 274 -6.16 15.70 -10.74
C VAL A 274 -6.80 16.49 -9.59
N LYS A 275 -6.89 15.89 -8.40
CA LYS A 275 -7.45 16.54 -7.20
C LYS A 275 -6.62 17.74 -6.72
N ASN A 276 -5.30 17.66 -6.79
CA ASN A 276 -4.39 18.71 -6.30
C ASN A 276 -4.09 19.80 -7.34
N ALA A 277 -4.63 19.72 -8.56
CA ALA A 277 -4.34 20.63 -9.66
C ALA A 277 -4.56 22.12 -9.34
N VAL A 278 -5.38 22.42 -8.32
CA VAL A 278 -5.70 23.79 -7.86
C VAL A 278 -4.79 24.28 -6.72
N ILE A 279 -4.05 23.40 -6.02
CA ILE A 279 -3.29 23.76 -4.78
C ILE A 279 -1.79 23.47 -4.90
N VAL A 280 -1.39 22.22 -5.23
CA VAL A 280 0.01 21.83 -5.48
C VAL A 280 0.00 20.87 -6.67
N PRO A 281 0.52 21.24 -7.86
CA PRO A 281 0.26 20.53 -9.11
C PRO A 281 0.83 19.10 -9.18
N ALA A 282 1.64 18.68 -8.21
CA ALA A 282 2.24 17.35 -8.16
C ALA A 282 1.84 16.57 -6.90
N GLY A 283 1.32 15.36 -7.08
CA GLY A 283 0.96 14.44 -6.02
C GLY A 283 2.07 13.43 -5.70
N SER A 284 2.01 12.88 -4.50
CA SER A 284 2.68 11.62 -4.15
C SER A 284 1.66 10.62 -3.60
N LYS A 285 2.05 9.35 -3.55
CA LYS A 285 1.29 8.30 -2.85
C LYS A 285 2.25 7.19 -2.53
N GLY A 286 2.05 6.53 -1.39
CA GLY A 286 2.74 5.29 -1.13
C GLY A 286 1.80 4.18 -0.73
N GLY A 287 2.36 2.99 -0.60
CA GLY A 287 1.69 1.88 0.02
C GLY A 287 2.65 0.74 0.29
N PHE A 288 2.20 -0.20 1.12
CA PHE A 288 2.96 -1.37 1.50
C PHE A 288 2.06 -2.58 1.63
N VAL A 289 2.69 -3.74 1.53
CA VAL A 289 2.09 -5.05 1.76
C VAL A 289 2.96 -5.83 2.74
N PRO A 290 2.45 -6.17 3.94
CA PRO A 290 3.08 -7.16 4.80
C PRO A 290 3.02 -8.54 4.14
N LEU A 291 4.15 -9.25 4.11
CA LEU A 291 4.27 -10.57 3.49
C LEU A 291 3.87 -11.72 4.43
N LEU A 292 3.88 -11.47 5.73
CA LEU A 292 3.52 -12.42 6.77
C LEU A 292 2.53 -11.77 7.73
N LEU A 293 1.27 -12.18 7.68
CA LEU A 293 0.20 -11.65 8.55
C LEU A 293 -0.34 -12.71 9.50
N PRO A 294 -0.42 -12.42 10.81
CA PRO A 294 -1.15 -13.25 11.76
C PRO A 294 -2.63 -13.41 11.39
N GLY A 295 -3.22 -14.54 11.80
CA GLY A 295 -4.65 -14.80 11.67
C GLY A 295 -5.51 -13.99 12.63
N GLU A 296 -5.01 -13.68 13.83
CA GLU A 296 -5.71 -12.88 14.83
C GLU A 296 -5.71 -11.39 14.48
N SER A 297 -6.87 -10.73 14.63
CA SER A 297 -7.09 -9.34 14.19
C SER A 297 -6.15 -8.33 14.86
N GLU A 298 -5.95 -8.44 16.18
CA GLU A 298 -5.09 -7.52 16.93
C GLU A 298 -3.61 -7.70 16.55
N ALA A 299 -3.14 -8.95 16.50
CA ALA A 299 -1.78 -9.27 16.07
C ALA A 299 -1.53 -8.85 14.61
N ARG A 300 -2.55 -8.95 13.75
CA ARG A 300 -2.49 -8.46 12.37
C ARG A 300 -2.31 -6.94 12.32
N PHE A 301 -3.08 -6.19 13.10
CA PHE A 301 -2.97 -4.74 13.18
C PHE A 301 -1.58 -4.30 13.65
N GLU A 302 -1.06 -4.93 14.70
CA GLU A 302 0.27 -4.65 15.23
C GLU A 302 1.40 -5.01 14.25
N GLU A 303 1.27 -6.13 13.52
CA GLU A 303 2.23 -6.45 12.45
C GLU A 303 2.18 -5.41 11.32
N GLY A 304 0.98 -5.00 10.89
CA GLY A 304 0.81 -3.94 9.89
C GLY A 304 1.43 -2.61 10.32
N LYS A 305 1.28 -2.25 11.60
CA LYS A 305 1.92 -1.06 12.19
C LYS A 305 3.44 -1.17 12.17
N LYS A 306 4.01 -2.30 12.62
CA LYS A 306 5.46 -2.54 12.58
C LYS A 306 6.03 -2.47 11.17
N GLN A 307 5.31 -2.99 10.18
CA GLN A 307 5.74 -2.95 8.79
C GLN A 307 5.57 -1.54 8.17
N TYR A 308 4.57 -0.78 8.59
CA TYR A 308 4.46 0.65 8.28
C TYR A 308 5.66 1.43 8.82
N GLU A 309 6.08 1.17 10.05
CA GLU A 309 7.26 1.78 10.67
C GLU A 309 8.54 1.52 9.85
N THR A 310 8.72 0.29 9.33
CA THR A 310 9.82 -0.06 8.43
C THR A 310 9.78 0.75 7.13
N LEU A 311 8.59 0.91 6.52
CA LEU A 311 8.44 1.72 5.31
C LEU A 311 8.87 3.16 5.58
N ILE A 312 8.35 3.80 6.63
CA ILE A 312 8.66 5.21 6.94
C ILE A 312 10.17 5.40 7.19
N ARG A 313 10.81 4.48 7.94
CA ARG A 313 12.26 4.51 8.15
C ARG A 313 13.04 4.35 6.85
N GLY A 314 12.66 3.39 6.01
CA GLY A 314 13.28 3.21 4.70
C GLY A 314 13.14 4.42 3.76
N LEU A 315 12.05 5.18 3.88
CA LEU A 315 11.91 6.45 3.14
C LEU A 315 12.87 7.52 3.70
N LEU A 316 12.93 7.67 5.02
CA LEU A 316 13.76 8.69 5.69
C LEU A 316 15.26 8.40 5.55
N ASP A 317 15.68 7.15 5.58
CA ASP A 317 17.09 6.72 5.46
C ASP A 317 17.79 7.22 4.19
N ILE A 318 17.03 7.54 3.14
CA ILE A 318 17.57 7.98 1.85
C ILE A 318 17.05 9.37 1.43
N THR A 319 16.31 10.05 2.30
CA THR A 319 15.82 11.41 2.10
C THR A 319 16.80 12.40 2.75
N ASP A 320 17.11 13.51 2.09
CA ASP A 320 17.98 14.52 2.73
C ASP A 320 17.23 15.17 3.91
N ASN A 321 17.95 15.65 4.92
CA ASN A 321 17.40 16.51 5.96
C ASN A 321 17.72 17.99 5.68
N LEU A 322 17.04 18.90 6.37
CA LEU A 322 17.30 20.33 6.32
C LEU A 322 17.66 20.86 7.71
N VAL A 323 18.97 20.91 8.01
CA VAL A 323 19.49 21.35 9.30
C VAL A 323 20.02 22.78 9.14
N GLU A 324 19.48 23.73 9.91
CA GLU A 324 19.82 25.16 9.83
C GLU A 324 19.74 25.73 8.40
N GLY A 325 18.75 25.27 7.62
CA GLY A 325 18.55 25.69 6.23
C GLY A 325 19.54 25.08 5.23
N LYS A 326 20.42 24.18 5.66
CA LYS A 326 21.36 23.46 4.80
C LYS A 326 20.91 22.02 4.59
N VAL A 327 20.98 21.59 3.34
CA VAL A 327 20.64 20.22 2.97
C VAL A 327 21.74 19.28 3.45
N GLN A 328 21.35 18.25 4.19
CA GLN A 328 22.24 17.21 4.70
C GLN A 328 21.79 15.85 4.18
N THR A 329 22.61 15.20 3.37
CA THR A 329 22.37 13.81 2.95
C THR A 329 22.66 12.86 4.09
N PRO A 330 21.86 11.79 4.29
CA PRO A 330 22.12 10.79 5.32
C PRO A 330 23.52 10.18 5.21
N ASP A 331 24.09 9.85 6.35
CA ASP A 331 25.43 9.27 6.41
C ASP A 331 25.51 7.97 5.59
N ARG A 332 26.67 7.71 4.99
CA ARG A 332 26.94 6.50 4.17
C ARG A 332 25.98 6.30 2.97
N VAL A 333 25.20 7.32 2.59
CA VAL A 333 24.36 7.31 1.37
C VAL A 333 25.03 8.10 0.25
N VAL A 334 25.37 7.42 -0.85
CA VAL A 334 25.89 8.07 -2.06
C VAL A 334 24.72 8.51 -2.96
N ALA A 335 24.44 9.82 -2.99
CA ALA A 335 23.36 10.39 -3.80
C ALA A 335 23.78 10.75 -5.24
N PHE A 336 23.11 10.18 -6.25
CA PHE A 336 23.33 10.49 -7.68
C PHE A 336 22.30 11.47 -8.28
N ASP A 337 21.37 11.95 -7.47
CA ASP A 337 20.37 12.97 -7.78
C ASP A 337 20.67 14.30 -7.07
N GLY A 338 19.79 15.28 -7.27
CA GLY A 338 19.88 16.58 -6.60
C GLY A 338 19.46 16.52 -5.13
N ALA A 339 19.50 17.69 -4.48
CA ALA A 339 18.98 17.87 -3.13
C ALA A 339 17.51 17.47 -3.05
N ASP A 340 17.16 16.69 -2.03
CA ASP A 340 15.84 16.13 -1.82
C ASP A 340 15.41 16.14 -0.34
N PRO A 341 15.25 17.32 0.28
CA PRO A 341 14.93 17.41 1.69
C PRO A 341 13.43 17.25 2.02
N TYR A 342 12.57 17.18 1.00
CA TYR A 342 11.11 17.27 1.21
C TYR A 342 10.44 15.90 1.08
N LEU A 343 9.93 15.39 2.19
CA LEU A 343 9.11 14.18 2.26
C LEU A 343 7.97 14.42 3.26
N VAL A 344 6.73 14.24 2.79
CA VAL A 344 5.52 14.35 3.63
C VAL A 344 4.64 13.14 3.33
N VAL A 345 4.08 12.56 4.37
CA VAL A 345 3.13 11.44 4.28
C VAL A 345 1.76 11.84 4.83
N ALA A 346 0.74 11.04 4.55
CA ALA A 346 -0.58 11.20 5.11
C ALA A 346 -1.23 9.83 5.39
N ALA A 347 -2.29 9.83 6.17
CA ALA A 347 -3.17 8.68 6.31
C ALA A 347 -3.85 8.30 4.97
N ASP A 348 -4.09 7.00 4.80
CA ASP A 348 -4.96 6.42 3.77
C ASP A 348 -5.68 5.17 4.32
N LYS A 349 -6.33 4.38 3.45
CA LYS A 349 -6.97 3.12 3.80
C LYS A 349 -5.97 2.21 4.54
N GLY A 350 -6.41 1.73 5.71
CA GLY A 350 -5.63 0.84 6.59
C GLY A 350 -4.55 1.53 7.43
N THR A 351 -4.33 2.84 7.30
CA THR A 351 -3.27 3.57 8.02
C THR A 351 -3.79 4.82 8.75
N ALA A 352 -5.11 5.00 8.87
CA ALA A 352 -5.72 6.18 9.50
C ALA A 352 -5.13 6.53 10.88
N LYS A 353 -4.81 5.52 11.70
CA LYS A 353 -4.24 5.67 13.04
C LYS A 353 -2.71 5.71 13.07
N PHE A 354 -2.03 5.71 11.93
CA PHE A 354 -0.56 5.61 11.87
C PHE A 354 0.15 6.96 11.69
N SER A 355 -0.59 8.07 11.54
CA SER A 355 0.03 9.39 11.36
C SER A 355 0.89 9.81 12.57
N ASP A 356 0.42 9.53 13.80
CA ASP A 356 1.21 9.78 15.02
C ASP A 356 2.49 8.95 15.05
N VAL A 357 2.43 7.71 14.55
CA VAL A 357 3.60 6.83 14.42
C VAL A 357 4.61 7.44 13.46
N ALA A 358 4.18 7.92 12.29
CA ALA A 358 5.08 8.56 11.34
C ALA A 358 5.73 9.84 11.89
N ASN A 359 4.99 10.68 12.62
CA ASN A 359 5.52 11.87 13.27
C ASN A 359 6.52 11.55 14.39
N MET A 360 6.28 10.48 15.15
CA MET A 360 7.23 9.97 16.13
C MET A 360 8.55 9.55 15.47
N ILE A 361 8.49 8.82 14.35
CA ILE A 361 9.69 8.42 13.59
C ILE A 361 10.42 9.64 13.01
N SER A 362 9.68 10.60 12.43
CA SER A 362 10.24 11.87 11.96
C SER A 362 11.05 12.56 13.06
N THR A 363 10.53 12.56 14.29
CA THR A 363 11.22 13.09 15.48
C THR A 363 12.47 12.30 15.84
N GLU A 364 12.42 10.96 15.81
CA GLU A 364 13.60 10.10 16.03
C GLU A 364 14.73 10.40 15.04
N TYR A 365 14.39 10.71 13.79
CA TYR A 365 15.34 11.07 12.73
C TYR A 365 15.80 12.54 12.80
N GLY A 366 15.24 13.35 13.71
CA GLY A 366 15.46 14.80 13.74
C GLY A 366 15.08 15.48 12.43
N PHE A 367 14.07 14.95 11.72
CA PHE A 367 13.68 15.44 10.41
C PHE A 367 13.00 16.81 10.53
N TRP A 368 13.40 17.76 9.69
CA TRP A 368 13.09 19.19 9.85
C TRP A 368 11.59 19.54 9.85
N LEU A 369 10.74 18.69 9.28
CA LEU A 369 9.29 18.89 9.27
C LEU A 369 8.61 18.52 10.59
N ASN A 370 9.30 17.81 11.50
CA ASN A 370 8.80 17.43 12.82
C ASN A 370 7.37 16.83 12.76
N ASP A 371 6.40 17.45 13.45
CA ASP A 371 4.99 17.06 13.52
C ASP A 371 4.18 17.40 12.25
N ALA A 372 4.76 18.19 11.32
CA ALA A 372 4.21 18.43 10.00
C ALA A 372 4.63 17.37 8.96
N PHE A 373 5.44 16.36 9.35
CA PHE A 373 5.87 15.28 8.46
C PHE A 373 4.71 14.41 7.99
N ALA A 374 3.83 14.01 8.90
CA ALA A 374 2.64 13.25 8.60
C ALA A 374 1.40 14.08 8.90
N SER A 375 0.57 14.29 7.87
CA SER A 375 -0.71 14.99 8.07
C SER A 375 -1.79 14.02 8.55
N GLY A 376 -2.46 14.39 9.65
CA GLY A 376 -3.41 13.54 10.38
C GLY A 376 -2.84 13.15 11.75
N GLY A 377 -3.63 12.48 12.59
CA GLY A 377 -3.22 12.10 13.96
C GLY A 377 -3.67 13.10 15.03
N SER A 378 -3.17 12.94 16.25
CA SER A 378 -3.55 13.70 17.46
C SER A 378 -3.38 15.21 17.35
N ASN A 379 -2.40 15.66 16.56
CA ASN A 379 -2.13 17.09 16.30
C ASN A 379 -2.67 17.57 14.93
N GLY A 380 -3.25 16.66 14.13
CA GLY A 380 -3.86 16.99 12.84
C GLY A 380 -5.32 17.42 12.99
N TYR A 381 -5.86 18.11 11.99
CA TYR A 381 -7.29 18.44 11.98
C TYR A 381 -8.14 17.17 11.83
N ASP A 382 -8.99 16.87 12.80
CA ASP A 382 -10.00 15.82 12.69
C ASP A 382 -11.00 16.21 11.60
N HIS A 383 -10.97 15.48 10.48
CA HIS A 383 -11.80 15.78 9.31
C HIS A 383 -13.30 15.63 9.59
N LYS A 384 -13.71 14.79 10.54
CA LYS A 384 -15.10 14.64 10.97
C LYS A 384 -15.52 15.78 11.89
N ALA A 385 -14.67 16.18 12.84
CA ALA A 385 -14.95 17.28 13.76
C ALA A 385 -14.97 18.65 13.05
N VAL A 386 -14.07 18.86 12.09
CA VAL A 386 -14.02 20.10 11.30
C VAL A 386 -15.03 20.07 10.14
N GLY A 387 -15.29 18.88 9.58
CA GLY A 387 -16.23 18.71 8.46
C GLY A 387 -15.78 19.35 7.16
N ILE A 388 -14.47 19.59 6.97
CA ILE A 388 -13.95 20.46 5.88
C ILE A 388 -14.35 19.98 4.49
N THR A 389 -14.38 18.67 4.25
CA THR A 389 -14.78 18.07 2.97
C THR A 389 -16.27 18.31 2.71
N ALA A 390 -17.12 17.99 3.69
CA ALA A 390 -18.56 18.21 3.59
C ALA A 390 -18.89 19.70 3.43
N ARG A 391 -18.23 20.59 4.18
CA ARG A 391 -18.37 22.03 4.05
C ARG A 391 -18.02 22.52 2.65
N GLY A 392 -16.87 22.09 2.12
CA GLY A 392 -16.45 22.46 0.77
C GLY A 392 -17.42 21.99 -0.31
N ALA A 393 -17.93 20.76 -0.20
CA ALA A 393 -18.97 20.26 -1.10
C ALA A 393 -20.30 21.01 -0.92
N TRP A 394 -20.68 21.35 0.31
CA TRP A 394 -21.91 22.10 0.61
C TRP A 394 -21.88 23.52 0.05
N GLU A 395 -20.73 24.19 0.06
CA GLU A 395 -20.57 25.49 -0.59
C GLU A 395 -20.88 25.42 -2.10
N CYS A 396 -20.52 24.32 -2.76
CA CYS A 396 -20.90 24.08 -4.16
C CYS A 396 -22.41 23.84 -4.31
N VAL A 397 -23.02 23.08 -3.40
CA VAL A 397 -24.48 22.86 -3.38
C VAL A 397 -25.22 24.18 -3.21
N ARG A 398 -24.87 24.98 -2.19
CA ARG A 398 -25.46 26.29 -1.93
C ARG A 398 -25.34 27.22 -3.13
N ARG A 399 -24.18 27.23 -3.78
CA ARG A 399 -23.99 27.99 -5.02
C ARG A 399 -24.91 27.50 -6.14
N HIS A 400 -25.03 26.19 -6.34
CA HIS A 400 -25.86 25.62 -7.40
C HIS A 400 -27.34 25.96 -7.23
N PHE A 401 -27.88 25.78 -6.02
CA PHE A 401 -29.27 26.16 -5.70
C PHE A 401 -29.51 27.66 -5.84
N ARG A 402 -28.54 28.50 -5.43
CA ARG A 402 -28.62 29.94 -5.62
C ARG A 402 -28.65 30.34 -7.10
N GLU A 403 -27.93 29.64 -7.98
CA GLU A 403 -27.99 29.85 -9.43
C GLU A 403 -29.36 29.44 -10.01
N MET A 404 -30.08 28.54 -9.34
CA MET A 404 -31.48 28.17 -9.62
C MET A 404 -32.51 29.06 -8.91
N GLY A 405 -32.07 30.05 -8.14
CA GLY A 405 -32.95 31.01 -7.47
C GLY A 405 -33.57 30.53 -6.15
N LYS A 406 -33.03 29.47 -5.52
CA LYS A 406 -33.51 28.93 -4.23
C LYS A 406 -32.45 29.08 -3.14
N ASP A 407 -32.86 29.51 -1.95
CA ASP A 407 -31.98 29.63 -0.79
C ASP A 407 -32.18 28.46 0.19
N ILE A 408 -31.35 27.43 0.05
CA ILE A 408 -31.42 26.21 0.87
C ILE A 408 -31.02 26.41 2.35
N ASP A 409 -30.55 27.59 2.73
CA ASP A 409 -30.31 27.91 4.14
C ASP A 409 -31.60 28.41 4.83
N SER A 410 -32.63 28.80 4.06
CA SER A 410 -33.90 29.34 4.58
C SER A 410 -35.17 28.67 4.03
N GLU A 411 -35.08 27.93 2.94
CA GLU A 411 -36.19 27.24 2.28
C GLU A 411 -36.03 25.71 2.33
N PRO A 412 -37.08 24.94 2.71
CA PRO A 412 -37.07 23.47 2.68
C PRO A 412 -36.77 22.90 1.29
N PHE A 413 -36.00 21.81 1.25
CA PHE A 413 -35.69 21.08 0.01
C PHE A 413 -35.56 19.58 0.23
N THR A 414 -36.00 18.79 -0.75
CA THR A 414 -35.95 17.32 -0.68
C THR A 414 -34.56 16.79 -1.00
N THR A 415 -34.14 15.76 -0.27
CA THR A 415 -32.82 15.15 -0.43
C THR A 415 -32.89 13.63 -0.30
N VAL A 416 -32.14 12.93 -1.15
CA VAL A 416 -31.76 11.54 -0.91
C VAL A 416 -30.25 11.41 -0.69
N GLY A 417 -29.86 10.36 0.01
CA GLY A 417 -28.52 10.22 0.53
C GLY A 417 -27.86 8.85 0.32
N ILE A 418 -26.55 8.86 0.08
CA ILE A 418 -25.71 7.65 0.14
C ILE A 418 -24.79 7.76 1.35
N GLY A 419 -25.09 7.01 2.42
CA GLY A 419 -24.36 7.01 3.68
C GLY A 419 -25.27 6.97 4.91
N ASP A 420 -24.69 7.24 6.08
CA ASP A 420 -25.38 7.36 7.36
C ASP A 420 -24.82 8.49 8.22
N MET A 421 -25.52 8.84 9.31
CA MET A 421 -25.10 9.92 10.22
C MET A 421 -23.80 9.64 10.97
N SER A 422 -23.25 8.43 10.95
CA SER A 422 -21.94 8.14 11.54
C SER A 422 -20.78 8.57 10.63
N GLY A 423 -21.04 8.69 9.32
CA GLY A 423 -20.08 9.06 8.28
C GLY A 423 -19.59 10.51 8.37
N ASP A 424 -18.35 10.75 7.95
CA ASP A 424 -17.70 12.06 7.98
C ASP A 424 -18.31 13.03 6.95
N VAL A 425 -18.46 12.61 5.69
CA VAL A 425 -19.00 13.44 4.60
C VAL A 425 -20.53 13.48 4.68
N PHE A 426 -21.16 12.32 4.89
CA PHE A 426 -22.62 12.23 4.97
C PHE A 426 -23.17 12.99 6.17
N GLY A 427 -22.71 12.65 7.37
CA GLY A 427 -23.23 13.19 8.62
C GLY A 427 -23.02 14.70 8.73
N ASN A 428 -21.84 15.21 8.35
CA ASN A 428 -21.63 16.67 8.29
C ASN A 428 -22.53 17.32 7.23
N GLY A 429 -22.63 16.76 6.02
CA GLY A 429 -23.42 17.33 4.93
C GLY A 429 -24.90 17.48 5.29
N MET A 430 -25.50 16.44 5.87
CA MET A 430 -26.91 16.45 6.31
C MET A 430 -27.22 17.36 7.50
N LEU A 431 -26.19 18.00 8.08
CA LEU A 431 -26.30 18.98 9.17
C LEU A 431 -25.91 20.40 8.74
N MET A 432 -25.62 20.65 7.47
CA MET A 432 -25.25 21.99 7.00
C MET A 432 -26.45 22.93 6.87
N SER A 433 -27.67 22.40 6.69
CA SER A 433 -28.92 23.16 6.71
C SER A 433 -30.01 22.45 7.51
N GLU A 434 -30.70 23.22 8.36
CA GLU A 434 -31.89 22.77 9.10
C GLU A 434 -33.11 22.57 8.18
N GLN A 435 -33.04 23.06 6.94
CA GLN A 435 -34.10 22.97 5.93
C GLN A 435 -34.06 21.65 5.11
N THR A 436 -33.05 20.81 5.36
CA THR A 436 -32.88 19.53 4.65
C THR A 436 -34.01 18.56 4.98
N GLN A 437 -34.82 18.19 3.98
CA GLN A 437 -35.81 17.10 4.06
C GLN A 437 -35.20 15.82 3.49
N LEU A 438 -34.51 15.05 4.34
CA LEU A 438 -33.91 13.77 3.96
C LEU A 438 -35.00 12.70 3.85
N ILE A 439 -35.50 12.47 2.64
CA ILE A 439 -36.63 11.55 2.42
C ILE A 439 -36.19 10.08 2.36
N ALA A 440 -34.95 9.82 1.96
CA ALA A 440 -34.37 8.49 1.96
C ALA A 440 -32.84 8.52 1.99
N ALA A 441 -32.24 7.50 2.59
CA ALA A 441 -30.81 7.28 2.54
C ALA A 441 -30.47 5.79 2.62
N PHE A 442 -29.29 5.37 2.17
CA PHE A 442 -28.83 4.00 2.37
C PHE A 442 -27.34 3.91 2.67
N ASP A 443 -26.95 2.93 3.47
CA ASP A 443 -25.55 2.57 3.71
C ASP A 443 -25.28 1.11 3.30
N HIS A 444 -24.25 0.48 3.86
CA HIS A 444 -23.94 -0.92 3.62
C HIS A 444 -24.86 -1.89 4.39
N ARG A 445 -25.70 -1.40 5.31
CA ARG A 445 -26.52 -2.19 6.23
C ARG A 445 -28.02 -1.96 6.03
N HIS A 446 -28.42 -0.71 5.85
CA HIS A 446 -29.79 -0.24 5.99
C HIS A 446 -30.20 0.72 4.87
N ILE A 447 -31.50 0.79 4.66
CA ILE A 447 -32.19 1.79 3.85
C ILE A 447 -33.16 2.52 4.77
N PHE A 448 -32.94 3.81 4.96
CA PHE A 448 -33.78 4.74 5.70
C PHE A 448 -34.75 5.42 4.75
N ILE A 449 -36.04 5.51 5.12
CA ILE A 449 -37.07 6.25 4.39
C ILE A 449 -37.91 7.04 5.41
N ASP A 450 -38.11 8.32 5.13
CA ASP A 450 -38.97 9.23 5.88
C ASP A 450 -39.76 10.08 4.87
N PRO A 451 -41.01 9.73 4.52
CA PRO A 451 -41.67 10.30 3.35
C PRO A 451 -41.99 11.80 3.41
N ASP A 452 -42.09 12.37 4.61
CA ASP A 452 -42.46 13.77 4.83
C ASP A 452 -41.80 14.30 6.11
N PRO A 453 -40.46 14.41 6.12
CA PRO A 453 -39.73 14.74 7.34
C PRO A 453 -39.98 16.21 7.68
N ASP A 454 -40.40 16.47 8.92
CA ASP A 454 -40.40 17.82 9.48
C ASP A 454 -38.94 18.31 9.59
N PRO A 455 -38.55 19.43 8.96
CA PRO A 455 -37.15 19.86 8.91
C PRO A 455 -36.53 20.04 10.30
N SER A 456 -37.25 20.67 11.23
CA SER A 456 -36.75 20.95 12.59
C SER A 456 -36.57 19.67 13.40
N THR A 457 -37.58 18.80 13.42
CA THR A 457 -37.59 17.57 14.23
C THR A 457 -36.59 16.55 13.67
N SER A 458 -36.59 16.34 12.36
CA SER A 458 -35.66 15.42 11.70
C SER A 458 -34.21 15.91 11.81
N TYR A 459 -33.94 17.22 11.71
CA TYR A 459 -32.60 17.76 11.92
C TYR A 459 -32.10 17.52 13.34
N ALA A 460 -32.92 17.77 14.36
CA ALA A 460 -32.55 17.52 15.75
C ALA A 460 -32.18 16.06 15.98
N GLU A 461 -32.93 15.13 15.38
CA GLU A 461 -32.66 13.69 15.49
C GLU A 461 -31.40 13.26 14.72
N ARG A 462 -31.21 13.76 13.49
CA ARG A 462 -29.96 13.57 12.73
C ARG A 462 -28.74 14.08 13.53
N LYS A 463 -28.86 15.23 14.18
CA LYS A 463 -27.80 15.82 15.01
C LYS A 463 -27.49 14.95 16.24
N ARG A 464 -28.52 14.38 16.87
CA ARG A 464 -28.35 13.41 17.97
C ARG A 464 -27.56 12.19 17.51
N LEU A 465 -27.93 11.59 16.38
CA LEU A 465 -27.24 10.42 15.80
C LEU A 465 -25.78 10.71 15.43
N PHE A 466 -25.50 11.91 14.90
CA PHE A 466 -24.15 12.32 14.55
C PHE A 466 -23.23 12.45 15.77
N GLY A 467 -23.79 12.85 16.92
CA GLY A 467 -23.05 13.01 18.19
C GLY A 467 -22.78 11.71 18.96
N MET A 468 -23.33 10.58 18.54
CA MET A 468 -23.09 9.28 19.16
C MET A 468 -21.70 8.72 18.78
N GLU A 469 -21.05 8.03 19.71
CA GLU A 469 -19.73 7.39 19.45
C GLU A 469 -19.83 6.33 18.34
N ARG A 470 -20.96 5.62 18.29
CA ARG A 470 -21.35 4.70 17.21
C ARG A 470 -22.85 4.88 16.95
N SER A 471 -23.23 4.98 15.68
CA SER A 471 -24.63 5.06 15.26
C SER A 471 -24.86 4.37 13.92
N SER A 472 -26.13 4.09 13.64
CA SER A 472 -26.67 3.51 12.42
C SER A 472 -28.09 4.04 12.19
N TRP A 473 -28.68 3.73 11.05
CA TRP A 473 -30.08 4.10 10.80
C TRP A 473 -31.06 3.41 11.76
N GLU A 474 -30.71 2.25 12.33
CA GLU A 474 -31.52 1.59 13.37
C GLU A 474 -31.63 2.39 14.67
N ASP A 475 -30.68 3.29 14.93
CA ASP A 475 -30.67 4.12 16.14
C ASP A 475 -31.61 5.35 16.02
N TYR A 476 -32.16 5.62 14.83
CA TYR A 476 -33.09 6.73 14.59
C TYR A 476 -34.40 6.49 15.34
N ASP A 477 -34.84 7.45 16.17
CA ASP A 477 -36.07 7.32 16.93
C ASP A 477 -37.27 7.35 15.98
N ARG A 478 -37.92 6.20 15.83
CA ARG A 478 -39.08 6.01 14.95
C ARG A 478 -40.26 6.90 15.29
N LYS A 479 -40.31 7.51 16.48
CA LYS A 479 -41.32 8.52 16.83
C LYS A 479 -41.17 9.83 16.04
N HIS A 480 -39.99 10.08 15.49
CA HIS A 480 -39.67 11.25 14.68
C HIS A 480 -39.76 10.98 13.17
N LEU A 481 -40.06 9.74 12.76
CA LEU A 481 -40.39 9.43 11.37
C LEU A 481 -41.80 9.94 11.05
N SER A 482 -41.97 10.45 9.84
CA SER A 482 -43.30 10.76 9.32
C SER A 482 -44.12 9.50 9.08
N LYS A 483 -45.39 9.69 8.73
CA LYS A 483 -46.29 8.58 8.42
C LYS A 483 -45.76 7.81 7.21
N GLY A 484 -45.58 6.50 7.40
CA GLY A 484 -45.03 5.61 6.37
C GLY A 484 -43.51 5.50 6.36
N GLY A 485 -42.81 6.19 7.27
CA GLY A 485 -41.36 6.08 7.43
C GLY A 485 -40.91 4.74 8.01
N MET A 486 -39.73 4.28 7.59
CA MET A 486 -39.19 2.97 7.93
C MET A 486 -37.67 2.89 7.80
N VAL A 487 -37.08 1.92 8.52
CA VAL A 487 -35.68 1.53 8.39
C VAL A 487 -35.66 0.05 8.04
N ILE A 488 -35.11 -0.26 6.86
CA ILE A 488 -35.13 -1.59 6.25
C ILE A 488 -33.70 -2.11 6.15
N SER A 489 -33.51 -3.43 6.27
CA SER A 489 -32.21 -4.05 5.96
C SER A 489 -31.95 -4.00 4.46
N ARG A 490 -30.75 -3.56 4.05
CA ARG A 490 -30.32 -3.58 2.63
C ARG A 490 -30.33 -4.99 2.04
N GLY A 491 -30.19 -6.03 2.87
CA GLY A 491 -30.26 -7.43 2.45
C GLY A 491 -31.68 -8.02 2.43
N ALA A 492 -32.73 -7.21 2.60
CA ALA A 492 -34.11 -7.68 2.57
C ALA A 492 -34.46 -8.26 1.19
N LYS A 493 -35.07 -9.45 1.19
CA LYS A 493 -35.48 -10.15 -0.05
C LYS A 493 -36.81 -9.65 -0.59
N GLU A 494 -37.61 -9.05 0.26
CA GLU A 494 -38.96 -8.55 -0.01
C GLU A 494 -39.19 -7.37 0.95
N VAL A 495 -39.78 -6.30 0.43
CA VAL A 495 -40.02 -5.04 1.14
C VAL A 495 -41.42 -4.55 0.78
N ASP A 496 -42.31 -4.54 1.77
CA ASP A 496 -43.61 -3.90 1.66
C ASP A 496 -43.47 -2.41 1.99
N LEU A 497 -43.51 -1.56 0.96
CA LEU A 497 -43.50 -0.11 1.16
C LEU A 497 -44.89 0.41 1.55
N SER A 498 -44.90 1.47 2.34
CA SER A 498 -46.11 2.25 2.59
C SER A 498 -46.50 3.05 1.33
N PRO A 499 -47.79 3.37 1.13
CA PRO A 499 -48.22 4.24 0.03
C PRO A 499 -47.48 5.59 0.04
N GLU A 500 -47.23 6.15 1.22
CA GLU A 500 -46.48 7.40 1.38
C GLU A 500 -45.02 7.27 0.90
N ALA A 501 -44.35 6.15 1.21
CA ALA A 501 -42.99 5.88 0.74
C ALA A 501 -42.92 5.60 -0.77
N GLN A 502 -43.94 4.96 -1.34
CA GLN A 502 -44.01 4.72 -2.79
C GLN A 502 -44.15 6.05 -3.55
N GLU A 503 -45.02 6.94 -3.07
CA GLU A 503 -45.27 8.24 -3.67
C GLU A 503 -44.01 9.11 -3.69
N VAL A 504 -43.33 9.26 -2.55
CA VAL A 504 -42.15 10.14 -2.45
C VAL A 504 -40.94 9.61 -3.25
N LEU A 505 -40.82 8.29 -3.38
CA LEU A 505 -39.76 7.66 -4.17
C LEU A 505 -40.10 7.57 -5.67
N GLY A 506 -41.32 7.95 -6.06
CA GLY A 506 -41.78 7.90 -7.45
C GLY A 506 -41.92 6.47 -8.00
N ILE A 507 -42.26 5.51 -7.15
CA ILE A 507 -42.45 4.10 -7.49
C ILE A 507 -43.90 3.91 -7.95
N SER A 508 -44.11 3.29 -9.11
CA SER A 508 -45.46 2.99 -9.61
C SER A 508 -46.06 1.78 -8.89
N ASP A 509 -47.40 1.68 -8.86
CA ASP A 509 -48.09 0.53 -8.25
C ASP A 509 -47.62 -0.81 -8.85
N GLU A 510 -47.33 -0.85 -10.16
CA GLU A 510 -46.83 -2.05 -10.87
C GLU A 510 -45.40 -2.42 -10.46
N ASP A 511 -44.54 -1.43 -10.15
CA ASP A 511 -43.16 -1.65 -9.71
C ASP A 511 -43.06 -2.02 -8.22
N SER A 512 -44.17 -1.92 -7.47
CA SER A 512 -44.20 -2.11 -6.02
C SER A 512 -44.33 -3.56 -5.57
N GLU A 513 -44.87 -4.45 -6.40
CA GLU A 513 -45.21 -5.84 -6.03
C GLU A 513 -43.99 -6.78 -5.84
N SER A 514 -42.75 -6.32 -6.06
CA SER A 514 -41.55 -7.17 -5.99
C SER A 514 -40.26 -6.45 -5.55
N LEU A 515 -40.36 -5.47 -4.66
CA LEU A 515 -39.18 -4.74 -4.19
C LEU A 515 -38.35 -5.57 -3.22
N ASN A 516 -37.07 -5.72 -3.52
CA ASN A 516 -36.04 -6.16 -2.59
C ASN A 516 -35.12 -4.98 -2.24
N GLY A 517 -34.17 -5.19 -1.32
CA GLY A 517 -33.26 -4.13 -0.90
C GLY A 517 -32.43 -3.52 -2.02
N GLU A 518 -32.01 -4.29 -3.03
CA GLU A 518 -31.23 -3.78 -4.17
C GLU A 518 -32.08 -2.92 -5.10
N SER A 519 -33.27 -3.40 -5.47
CA SER A 519 -34.24 -2.64 -6.27
C SER A 519 -34.68 -1.35 -5.56
N LEU A 520 -34.79 -1.39 -4.22
CA LEU A 520 -35.11 -0.22 -3.43
C LEU A 520 -33.97 0.81 -3.41
N VAL A 521 -32.70 0.38 -3.34
CA VAL A 521 -31.56 1.30 -3.50
C VAL A 521 -31.61 2.00 -4.86
N GLN A 522 -31.93 1.26 -5.94
CA GLN A 522 -32.12 1.88 -7.26
C GLN A 522 -33.26 2.90 -7.24
N ALA A 523 -34.38 2.60 -6.57
CA ALA A 523 -35.48 3.55 -6.44
C ALA A 523 -35.08 4.82 -5.68
N VAL A 524 -34.32 4.69 -4.59
CA VAL A 524 -33.76 5.85 -3.86
C VAL A 524 -32.86 6.71 -4.75
N LEU A 525 -32.02 6.11 -5.59
CA LEU A 525 -31.17 6.84 -6.53
C LEU A 525 -31.97 7.57 -7.63
N LYS A 526 -33.14 7.06 -7.99
CA LYS A 526 -34.03 7.60 -9.04
C LYS A 526 -35.18 8.45 -8.46
N ALA A 527 -35.20 8.68 -7.15
CA ALA A 527 -36.26 9.41 -6.48
C ALA A 527 -36.29 10.86 -7.00
N PRO A 528 -37.49 11.45 -7.21
CA PRO A 528 -37.62 12.81 -7.73
C PRO A 528 -37.31 13.84 -6.64
N VAL A 529 -36.03 14.19 -6.47
CA VAL A 529 -35.58 15.10 -5.40
C VAL A 529 -34.72 16.24 -5.90
N GLU A 530 -34.62 17.28 -5.09
CA GLU A 530 -33.81 18.45 -5.44
C GLU A 530 -32.31 18.21 -5.24
N LEU A 531 -31.93 17.31 -4.33
CA LEU A 531 -30.53 16.99 -4.03
C LEU A 531 -30.31 15.48 -3.84
N LEU A 532 -29.33 14.93 -4.56
CA LEU A 532 -28.71 13.66 -4.22
C LEU A 532 -27.35 13.92 -3.56
N TRP A 533 -27.21 13.57 -2.28
CA TRP A 533 -25.96 13.73 -1.54
C TRP A 533 -25.21 12.41 -1.41
N ASN A 534 -24.10 12.27 -2.14
CA ASN A 534 -23.23 11.12 -2.02
C ASN A 534 -22.13 11.35 -0.97
N GLY A 535 -22.33 10.81 0.23
CA GLY A 535 -21.33 10.76 1.30
C GLY A 535 -20.74 9.37 1.54
N GLY A 536 -21.03 8.41 0.66
CA GLY A 536 -20.64 7.01 0.77
C GLY A 536 -19.49 6.64 -0.16
N ILE A 537 -19.14 5.35 -0.17
CA ILE A 537 -18.08 4.79 -1.03
C ILE A 537 -18.75 3.90 -2.08
N GLY A 538 -18.46 4.16 -3.35
CA GLY A 538 -18.92 3.34 -4.47
C GLY A 538 -19.28 4.15 -5.71
N THR A 539 -19.39 3.46 -6.84
CA THR A 539 -19.83 4.00 -8.12
C THR A 539 -21.28 3.58 -8.36
N PHE A 540 -22.24 4.42 -7.97
CA PHE A 540 -23.68 4.15 -8.06
C PHE A 540 -24.33 4.63 -9.36
N VAL A 541 -23.60 5.42 -10.16
CA VAL A 541 -24.09 6.04 -11.39
C VAL A 541 -23.06 5.84 -12.49
N LYS A 542 -23.50 5.42 -13.67
CA LYS A 542 -22.66 5.28 -14.88
C LYS A 542 -23.23 6.03 -16.08
N ALA A 543 -22.40 6.32 -17.07
CA ALA A 543 -22.91 6.77 -18.37
C ALA A 543 -23.68 5.64 -19.06
N THR A 544 -24.63 6.00 -19.94
CA THR A 544 -25.37 5.01 -20.74
C THR A 544 -24.49 4.22 -21.70
N SER A 545 -23.32 4.75 -22.05
CA SER A 545 -22.29 4.08 -22.87
C SER A 545 -21.37 3.15 -22.09
N GLU A 546 -21.38 3.21 -20.76
CA GLU A 546 -20.52 2.40 -19.90
C GLU A 546 -21.26 1.12 -19.47
N THR A 547 -20.53 0.01 -19.46
CA THR A 547 -20.98 -1.24 -18.83
C THR A 547 -20.71 -1.20 -17.33
N ASP A 548 -21.31 -2.12 -16.58
CA ASP A 548 -21.01 -2.24 -15.15
C ASP A 548 -19.54 -2.62 -14.88
N ALA A 549 -18.94 -3.40 -15.78
CA ALA A 549 -17.52 -3.74 -15.70
C ALA A 549 -16.61 -2.51 -15.87
N ASP A 550 -17.00 -1.55 -16.73
CA ASP A 550 -16.22 -0.32 -16.96
C ASP A 550 -16.18 0.59 -15.73
N ALA A 551 -17.23 0.56 -14.91
CA ALA A 551 -17.33 1.34 -13.67
C ALA A 551 -16.36 0.89 -12.56
N GLY A 552 -15.80 -0.34 -12.67
CA GLY A 552 -14.74 -0.82 -11.80
C GLY A 552 -15.12 -1.02 -10.33
N ASP A 553 -16.42 -1.22 -10.03
CA ASP A 553 -16.94 -1.40 -8.66
C ASP A 553 -17.96 -2.55 -8.58
N PRO A 554 -17.51 -3.82 -8.72
CA PRO A 554 -18.39 -4.98 -8.77
C PRO A 554 -19.42 -5.10 -7.62
N PRO A 555 -19.10 -4.74 -6.36
CA PRO A 555 -20.07 -4.80 -5.26
C PRO A 555 -21.33 -3.95 -5.45
N ASN A 556 -21.32 -2.95 -6.33
CA ASN A 556 -22.46 -2.07 -6.56
C ASN A 556 -23.13 -2.27 -7.94
N ASP A 557 -22.74 -3.29 -8.71
CA ASP A 557 -23.29 -3.54 -10.05
C ASP A 557 -24.82 -3.71 -10.03
N LEU A 558 -25.35 -4.46 -9.05
CA LEU A 558 -26.79 -4.74 -8.95
C LEU A 558 -27.64 -3.52 -8.58
N VAL A 559 -27.04 -2.46 -8.03
CA VAL A 559 -27.74 -1.25 -7.59
C VAL A 559 -27.44 -0.04 -8.47
N ARG A 560 -26.58 -0.17 -9.47
CA ARG A 560 -26.11 0.94 -10.29
C ARG A 560 -27.19 1.40 -11.27
N VAL A 561 -27.34 2.71 -11.42
CA VAL A 561 -28.28 3.33 -12.35
C VAL A 561 -27.53 4.11 -13.44
N ASN A 562 -28.20 4.41 -14.57
CA ASN A 562 -27.61 5.30 -15.56
C ASN A 562 -27.82 6.76 -15.15
N ALA A 563 -26.88 7.63 -15.54
CA ALA A 563 -26.97 9.06 -15.23
C ALA A 563 -28.30 9.74 -15.65
N PRO A 564 -28.92 9.41 -16.80
CA PRO A 564 -30.21 9.97 -17.17
C PRO A 564 -31.40 9.51 -16.31
N ASP A 565 -31.21 8.45 -15.51
CA ASP A 565 -32.27 7.91 -14.65
C ASP A 565 -32.35 8.64 -13.29
N LEU A 566 -31.37 9.50 -12.96
CA LEU A 566 -31.45 10.41 -11.82
C LEU A 566 -32.53 11.47 -12.08
N ARG A 567 -33.38 11.76 -11.09
CA ARG A 567 -34.57 12.60 -11.27
C ARG A 567 -34.64 13.77 -10.32
#